data_AF-A0A6A3T7N3-F1
#
_entry.id   AF-A0A6A3T7N3-F1
#
_cell.length_a   1.000
_cell.length_b   1.000
_cell.length_c   1.000
_cell.angle_alpha   90.00
_cell.angle_beta   90.00
_cell.angle_gamma   90.00
#
_symmetry.space_group_name_H-M   'P 1'
#
loop_
_entity.id
_entity.type
_entity.pdbx_description
1 polymer ?
#
loop_
_entity_poly.entity_id
_entity_poly.type
_entity_poly.pdbx_seq_one_letter_code
_entity_poly.pdbx_strand_id
1 'polypeptide(L)'
;MVTVNSDVADVPPVRMSYLNSFYYDVSFDSVGIVTFVPTCDDPFRNRVVKTVFWKNIDITGHDGVGVGMALGGQVVTASATELNYVDVPVGLAVPHKALVLGGIVKSRLQLWTSIMHIPQSTLSWLYI
;
A
#
# COMPACT_ATOMS: atom_id res chain seq x y z
N MET A 1 -20.73 2.90 31.13
CA MET A 1 -19.68 2.04 30.55
C MET A 1 -20.36 0.78 30.05
N VAL A 2 -20.17 0.44 28.77
CA VAL A 2 -20.61 -0.85 28.24
C VAL A 2 -19.44 -1.80 28.44
N THR A 3 -19.61 -2.79 29.32
CA THR A 3 -18.66 -3.90 29.49
C THR A 3 -19.28 -5.13 28.83
N VAL A 4 -18.62 -5.66 27.82
CA VAL A 4 -19.01 -6.91 27.14
C VAL A 4 -18.05 -8.00 27.59
N ASN A 5 -18.58 -9.00 28.31
CA ASN A 5 -17.87 -10.22 28.68
C ASN A 5 -18.54 -11.37 27.92
N SER A 6 -18.00 -11.68 26.74
CA SER A 6 -18.47 -12.80 25.92
C SER A 6 -17.41 -13.90 26.00
N ASP A 7 -17.78 -15.04 26.55
CA ASP A 7 -16.94 -16.25 26.62
C ASP A 7 -17.15 -17.17 25.40
N VAL A 8 -17.77 -16.63 24.34
CA VAL A 8 -18.06 -17.35 23.09
C VAL A 8 -17.20 -16.74 21.98
N ALA A 9 -16.22 -17.50 21.49
CA ALA A 9 -15.25 -17.04 20.49
C ALA A 9 -15.83 -16.81 19.09
N ASP A 10 -16.96 -17.45 18.77
CA ASP A 10 -17.53 -17.46 17.41
C ASP A 10 -18.56 -16.36 17.14
N VAL A 11 -18.86 -15.52 18.13
CA VAL A 11 -19.84 -14.42 18.00
C VAL A 11 -19.15 -13.10 18.35
N PRO A 12 -19.21 -12.07 17.47
CA PRO A 12 -18.62 -10.78 17.80
C PRO A 12 -19.36 -10.19 19.02
N PRO A 13 -18.65 -9.88 20.13
CA PRO A 13 -19.27 -9.33 21.34
C PRO A 13 -19.94 -7.97 21.11
N VAL A 14 -19.56 -7.25 20.05
CA VAL A 14 -20.22 -5.99 19.65
C VAL A 14 -20.44 -5.98 18.14
N ARG A 15 -21.70 -5.78 17.74
CA ARG A 15 -22.13 -5.50 16.37
C ARG A 15 -22.86 -4.16 16.33
N MET A 16 -22.39 -3.26 15.48
CA MET A 16 -23.13 -2.06 15.10
C MET A 16 -23.74 -2.27 13.71
N SER A 17 -24.98 -1.83 13.50
CA SER A 17 -25.63 -1.97 12.19
C SER A 17 -26.36 -0.71 11.75
N TYR A 18 -26.50 -0.58 10.42
CA TYR A 18 -27.34 0.44 9.79
C TYR A 18 -28.24 -0.22 8.75
N LEU A 19 -29.54 0.11 8.81
CA LEU A 19 -30.60 -0.42 7.94
C LEU A 19 -30.66 -1.95 7.86
N ASN A 20 -30.15 -2.66 8.87
CA ASN A 20 -30.02 -4.12 8.86
C ASN A 20 -29.34 -4.65 7.59
N SER A 21 -28.40 -3.90 7.05
CA SER A 21 -27.62 -4.34 5.89
C SER A 21 -26.15 -4.05 6.02
N PHE A 22 -25.78 -2.95 6.66
CA PHE A 22 -24.38 -2.63 6.94
C PHE A 22 -24.05 -3.02 8.37
N TYR A 23 -22.96 -3.75 8.56
CA TYR A 23 -22.51 -4.22 9.85
C TYR A 23 -21.06 -3.79 10.08
N TYR A 24 -20.76 -3.47 11.33
CA TYR A 24 -19.40 -3.31 11.82
C TYR A 24 -19.25 -4.18 13.05
N ASP A 25 -18.51 -5.26 12.89
CA ASP A 25 -18.27 -6.24 13.93
C ASP A 25 -16.91 -6.01 14.57
N VAL A 26 -16.89 -6.01 15.89
CA VAL A 26 -15.67 -6.02 16.69
C VAL A 26 -15.59 -7.35 17.40
N SER A 27 -14.60 -8.16 17.03
CA SER A 27 -14.32 -9.46 17.66
C SER A 27 -13.04 -9.41 18.47
N PHE A 28 -13.04 -10.10 19.61
CA PHE A 28 -11.86 -10.37 20.43
C PHE A 28 -11.69 -11.87 20.47
N ASP A 29 -10.53 -12.37 20.03
CA ASP A 29 -10.24 -13.80 20.13
C ASP A 29 -9.63 -14.17 21.50
N SER A 30 -9.43 -15.47 21.73
CA SER A 30 -8.87 -15.99 22.97
C SER A 30 -7.39 -15.62 23.21
N VAL A 31 -6.71 -15.08 22.20
CA VAL A 31 -5.32 -14.62 22.24
C VAL A 31 -5.24 -13.10 22.42
N GLY A 32 -6.38 -12.40 22.38
CA GLY A 32 -6.49 -10.95 22.56
C GLY A 32 -6.37 -10.15 21.26
N ILE A 33 -6.44 -10.79 20.08
CA ILE A 33 -6.50 -10.09 18.80
C ILE A 33 -7.88 -9.45 18.66
N VAL A 34 -7.87 -8.15 18.36
CA VAL A 34 -9.08 -7.40 18.04
C VAL A 34 -9.24 -7.35 16.53
N THR A 35 -10.33 -7.92 16.01
CA THR A 35 -10.65 -7.89 14.60
C THR A 35 -11.81 -6.93 14.35
N PHE A 36 -11.60 -6.00 13.42
CA PHE A 36 -12.63 -5.08 12.93
C PHE A 36 -13.09 -5.54 11.55
N VAL A 37 -14.36 -5.91 11.42
CA VAL A 37 -14.91 -6.42 10.17
C VAL A 37 -16.08 -5.54 9.73
N PRO A 38 -15.86 -4.60 8.79
CA PRO A 38 -16.97 -3.94 8.14
C PRO A 38 -17.53 -4.90 7.08
N THR A 39 -18.82 -5.24 7.15
CA THR A 39 -19.49 -6.11 6.18
C THR A 39 -20.83 -5.53 5.75
N CYS A 40 -21.37 -6.04 4.66
CA CYS A 40 -22.81 -5.92 4.42
C CYS A 40 -23.36 -7.21 3.82
N ASP A 41 -24.65 -7.45 4.03
CA ASP A 41 -25.37 -8.59 3.46
C ASP A 41 -25.88 -8.34 2.03
N ASP A 42 -25.86 -7.08 1.55
CA ASP A 42 -26.15 -6.76 0.15
C ASP A 42 -24.91 -7.08 -0.73
N PRO A 43 -24.99 -8.10 -1.60
CA PRO A 43 -23.84 -8.57 -2.38
C PRO A 43 -23.32 -7.52 -3.38
N PHE A 44 -24.15 -6.56 -3.81
CA PHE A 44 -23.73 -5.50 -4.72
C PHE A 44 -23.03 -4.36 -4.00
N ARG A 45 -23.32 -4.15 -2.70
CA ARG A 45 -22.73 -3.06 -1.90
C ARG A 45 -21.51 -3.50 -1.10
N ASN A 46 -21.28 -4.81 -0.91
CA ASN A 46 -20.21 -5.33 -0.06
C ASN A 46 -18.81 -4.88 -0.48
N ARG A 47 -18.60 -4.62 -1.78
CA ARG A 47 -17.31 -4.12 -2.31
C ARG A 47 -16.97 -2.68 -1.89
N VAL A 48 -17.94 -1.88 -1.46
CA VAL A 48 -17.76 -0.46 -1.12
C VAL A 48 -17.64 -0.25 0.40
N VAL A 49 -17.80 -1.32 1.18
CA VAL A 49 -17.74 -1.28 2.63
C VAL A 49 -16.30 -0.93 3.07
N LYS A 50 -16.13 0.23 3.71
CA LYS A 50 -14.83 0.85 4.03
C LYS A 50 -14.81 1.36 5.46
N THR A 51 -13.72 1.11 6.19
CA THR A 51 -13.40 1.81 7.43
C THR A 51 -12.60 3.07 7.12
N VAL A 52 -12.98 4.22 7.68
CA VAL A 52 -12.32 5.51 7.46
C VAL A 52 -11.88 6.10 8.79
N PHE A 53 -10.60 6.43 8.90
CA PHE A 53 -10.06 7.22 10.00
C PHE A 53 -9.93 8.68 9.56
N TRP A 54 -10.50 9.60 10.32
CA TRP A 54 -10.45 11.04 10.03
C TRP A 54 -9.11 11.69 10.41
N LYS A 55 -8.28 10.95 11.12
CA LYS A 55 -6.98 11.37 11.67
C LYS A 55 -5.98 10.25 11.46
N ASN A 56 -4.75 10.51 11.91
CA ASN A 56 -3.66 9.57 11.80
C ASN A 56 -3.97 8.29 12.59
N ILE A 57 -3.54 7.16 12.03
CA ILE A 57 -3.38 5.91 12.76
C ILE A 57 -1.93 5.90 13.24
N ASP A 58 -1.72 5.88 14.55
CA ASP A 58 -0.39 5.72 15.13
C ASP A 58 -0.16 4.25 15.47
N ILE A 59 0.97 3.70 15.05
CA ILE A 59 1.42 2.35 15.38
C ILE A 59 2.70 2.50 16.17
N THR A 60 2.54 2.86 17.45
CA THR A 60 3.66 3.23 18.33
C THR A 60 4.70 2.11 18.50
N GLY A 61 4.29 0.85 18.34
CA GLY A 61 5.18 -0.31 18.41
C GLY A 61 5.86 -0.70 17.10
N HIS A 62 5.71 0.06 16.01
CA HIS A 62 6.32 -0.30 14.72
C HIS A 62 7.85 -0.31 14.82
N ASP A 63 8.46 -1.48 14.66
CA ASP A 63 9.90 -1.70 14.82
C ASP A 63 10.62 -2.10 13.53
N GLY A 64 9.87 -2.36 12.45
CA GLY A 64 10.40 -2.81 11.17
C GLY A 64 10.92 -4.25 11.15
N VAL A 65 10.64 -5.04 12.18
CA VAL A 65 11.12 -6.44 12.34
C VAL A 65 9.95 -7.40 12.58
N GLY A 66 9.19 -7.19 13.65
CA GLY A 66 8.18 -8.14 14.12
C GLY A 66 6.87 -7.50 14.57
N VAL A 67 6.85 -6.19 14.78
CA VAL A 67 5.67 -5.43 15.20
C VAL A 67 5.48 -4.25 14.25
N GLY A 68 4.26 -4.05 13.75
CA GLY A 68 4.00 -2.94 12.84
C GLY A 68 2.80 -3.13 11.92
N MET A 69 2.75 -2.33 10.85
CA MET A 69 1.81 -2.54 9.75
C MET A 69 2.22 -3.79 8.97
N ALA A 70 1.37 -4.82 8.97
CA ALA A 70 1.61 -6.04 8.20
C ALA A 70 0.73 -6.10 6.93
N LEU A 71 1.31 -6.52 5.81
CA LEU A 71 0.64 -6.75 4.53
C LEU A 71 0.74 -8.22 4.16
N GLY A 72 -0.40 -8.92 4.09
CA GLY A 72 -0.40 -10.37 3.81
C GLY A 72 0.40 -11.18 4.84
N GLY A 73 0.46 -10.72 6.09
CA GLY A 73 1.22 -11.36 7.17
C GLY A 73 2.70 -10.98 7.26
N GLN A 74 3.21 -10.13 6.37
CA GLN A 74 4.59 -9.62 6.42
C GLN A 74 4.62 -8.19 6.95
N VAL A 75 5.39 -7.95 8.01
CA VAL A 75 5.58 -6.60 8.56
C VAL A 75 6.33 -5.74 7.54
N VAL A 76 5.83 -4.53 7.28
CA VAL A 76 6.55 -3.53 6.51
C VAL A 76 7.82 -3.17 7.28
N THR A 77 8.99 -3.42 6.70
CA THR A 77 10.27 -3.21 7.41
C THR A 77 10.75 -1.77 7.37
N ALA A 78 10.30 -0.98 6.39
CA ALA A 78 10.69 0.42 6.24
C ALA A 78 10.10 1.31 7.35
N SER A 79 10.91 2.25 7.83
CA SER A 79 10.49 3.36 8.69
C SER A 79 9.67 4.40 7.91
N ALA A 80 8.96 5.27 8.63
CA ALA A 80 8.22 6.37 8.00
C ALA A 80 9.14 7.30 7.18
N THR A 81 10.35 7.60 7.69
CA THR A 81 11.35 8.39 6.95
C THR A 81 11.72 7.74 5.62
N GLU A 82 11.92 6.41 5.63
CA GLU A 82 12.28 5.67 4.42
C GLU A 82 11.14 5.63 3.40
N LEU A 83 9.89 5.39 3.84
CA LEU A 83 8.73 5.45 2.95
C LEU A 83 8.51 6.86 2.37
N ASN A 84 8.81 7.92 3.12
CA ASN A 84 8.69 9.30 2.63
C ASN A 84 9.76 9.67 1.59
N TYR A 85 10.81 8.86 1.40
CA TYR A 85 11.75 9.06 0.30
C TYR A 85 11.16 8.74 -1.08
N VAL A 86 10.08 7.93 -1.15
CA VAL A 86 9.41 7.61 -2.41
C VAL A 86 8.23 8.53 -2.72
N ASP A 87 7.87 9.43 -1.82
CA ASP A 87 6.90 10.51 -2.08
C ASP A 87 7.57 11.64 -2.86
N VAL A 88 7.51 11.54 -4.19
CA VAL A 88 8.07 12.50 -5.16
C VAL A 88 7.17 12.64 -6.39
N PRO A 89 7.18 13.80 -7.06
CA PRO A 89 6.64 13.91 -8.41
C PRO A 89 7.38 12.96 -9.36
N VAL A 90 6.63 12.16 -10.12
CA VAL A 90 7.22 11.23 -11.10
C VAL A 90 8.03 11.97 -12.15
N GLY A 91 9.15 11.39 -12.57
CA GLY A 91 9.99 11.95 -13.64
C GLY A 91 10.86 13.15 -13.22
N LEU A 92 10.81 13.58 -11.97
CA LEU A 92 11.73 14.57 -11.42
C LEU A 92 12.72 13.91 -10.45
N ALA A 93 14.01 14.06 -10.74
CA ALA A 93 15.06 13.66 -9.81
C ALA A 93 15.17 14.72 -8.70
N VAL A 94 15.01 14.30 -7.45
CA VAL A 94 15.19 15.14 -6.26
C VAL A 94 16.36 14.61 -5.45
N PRO A 95 17.32 15.45 -5.01
CA PRO A 95 18.43 15.01 -4.18
C PRO A 95 17.96 14.26 -2.93
N HIS A 96 18.67 13.20 -2.54
CA HIS A 96 18.37 12.36 -1.38
C HIS A 96 16.99 11.68 -1.41
N LYS A 97 16.36 11.53 -2.57
CA LYS A 97 15.12 10.77 -2.75
C LYS A 97 15.28 9.68 -3.82
N ALA A 98 14.35 8.73 -3.84
CA ALA A 98 14.33 7.71 -4.87
C ALA A 98 14.03 8.34 -6.24
N LEU A 99 14.70 7.87 -7.31
CA LEU A 99 14.33 8.22 -8.68
C LEU A 99 13.11 7.40 -9.09
N VAL A 100 11.95 8.05 -9.20
CA VAL A 100 10.70 7.40 -9.63
C VAL A 100 10.44 7.74 -11.10
N LEU A 101 10.57 6.74 -11.98
CA LEU A 101 10.31 6.88 -13.40
C LEU A 101 8.80 6.78 -13.68
N GLY A 102 8.26 7.76 -14.42
CA GLY A 102 6.90 7.68 -14.93
C GLY A 102 6.82 6.69 -16.09
N GLY A 103 5.90 5.73 -16.01
CA GLY A 103 5.61 4.82 -17.10
C GLY A 103 4.71 5.47 -18.15
N ILE A 104 5.24 6.37 -18.99
CA ILE A 104 4.86 6.66 -20.38
C ILE A 104 5.98 7.57 -20.91
N VAL A 105 6.98 7.02 -21.57
CA VAL A 105 7.12 6.85 -23.02
C VAL A 105 8.24 5.82 -23.20
N LYS A 106 8.25 5.03 -24.27
CA LYS A 106 9.52 4.45 -24.74
C LYS A 106 10.43 5.60 -25.17
N SER A 107 11.06 6.31 -24.23
CA SER A 107 12.19 7.16 -24.57
C SER A 107 13.36 6.22 -24.83
N ARG A 108 13.45 5.84 -26.12
CA ARG A 108 14.63 5.22 -26.70
C ARG A 108 15.84 5.95 -26.12
N LEU A 109 16.68 5.25 -25.35
CA LEU A 109 17.96 5.77 -24.92
C LEU A 109 18.74 6.13 -26.20
N GLN A 110 18.70 7.39 -26.62
CA GLN A 110 19.47 7.90 -27.75
C GLN A 110 20.92 8.13 -27.29
N LEU A 111 21.54 7.12 -26.68
CA LEU A 111 22.97 6.95 -26.81
C LEU A 111 23.13 6.29 -28.18
N TRP A 112 23.36 7.04 -29.27
CA TRP A 112 24.04 6.54 -30.49
C TRP A 112 24.15 7.63 -31.58
N THR A 113 24.48 8.88 -31.24
CA THR A 113 25.03 9.85 -32.24
C THR A 113 25.83 11.00 -31.63
N SER A 114 25.69 11.33 -30.34
CA SER A 114 26.33 12.55 -29.79
C SER A 114 27.73 12.36 -29.17
N ILE A 115 28.28 11.14 -29.10
CA ILE A 115 29.62 10.90 -28.52
C ILE A 115 30.72 10.70 -29.58
N MET A 116 30.38 10.55 -30.86
CA MET A 116 31.39 10.54 -31.92
C MET A 116 30.72 10.87 -33.26
N HIS A 117 31.09 11.99 -33.88
CA HIS A 117 30.74 12.25 -35.27
C HIS A 117 31.57 11.30 -36.14
N ILE A 118 31.03 10.13 -36.45
CA ILE A 118 31.58 9.29 -37.51
C ILE A 118 30.93 9.77 -38.81
N PRO A 119 31.68 10.38 -39.74
CA PRO A 119 31.12 10.83 -41.00
C PRO A 119 30.57 9.64 -41.80
N GLN A 120 29.42 9.86 -42.43
CA GLN A 120 28.66 8.91 -43.26
C GLN A 120 29.48 8.28 -44.42
N SER A 121 30.69 8.78 -44.70
CA SER A 121 31.62 8.24 -45.70
C SER A 121 32.29 6.92 -45.30
N THR A 122 32.05 6.39 -44.10
CA THR A 122 32.65 5.13 -43.61
C THR A 122 31.68 3.96 -43.51
N LEU A 123 30.42 4.13 -43.93
CA LEU A 123 29.42 3.06 -44.00
C LEU A 123 29.33 2.46 -45.41
N SER A 124 30.46 2.07 -45.99
CA SER A 124 30.51 1.02 -47.01
C SER A 124 31.08 -0.23 -46.33
N TRP A 125 30.66 -1.42 -46.76
CA TRP A 125 30.92 -2.73 -46.13
C TRP A 125 29.96 -3.10 -44.99
N LEU A 126 28.69 -3.32 -45.33
CA LEU A 126 28.11 -4.64 -45.11
C LEU A 126 26.94 -4.84 -46.08
N TYR A 127 27.27 -5.29 -47.29
CA TYR A 127 26.35 -6.06 -48.12
C TYR A 127 26.88 -7.50 -48.12
N ILE A 128 26.44 -8.29 -47.13
CA ILE A 128 26.11 -9.71 -47.22
C ILE A 128 25.00 -9.95 -46.18
#